data_AF-A0A1M6DI16-F1
#
_entry.id   AF-A0A1M6DI16-F1
#
_cell.length_a   1.000
_cell.length_b   1.000
_cell.length_c   1.000
_cell.angle_alpha   90.00
_cell.angle_beta   90.00
_cell.angle_gamma   90.00
#
_symmetry.space_group_name_H-M   'P 1'
#
loop_
_entity.id
_entity.type
_entity.pdbx_description
1 polymer ?
#
loop_
_entity_poly.entity_id
_entity_poly.type
_entity_poly.pdbx_seq_one_letter_code
_entity_poly.pdbx_strand_id
1 'polypeptide(L)'
;MSTPPQSPQQPEQPSEAPAQPSAYPYPHPQSPAPGGPLGFPPAAPVTPAGPHGVHAQPTLVGQPAQPQPGNPYAQPGPYPVVGPPPTGSGGAGRAVLWAVVGAVVASAAWAAGVFLIGAGADPDLRGYPAPSNLCNSTDYSSFKEEYPQSDGAPTHNSLKDDALDEGLCNLSLKKTGSSYSDAYLSVQLDRHKKTDPGPEFTATWKNYADSHTGYDVDAVTGIGDEAYLVSDDTTSGSSSGSLYATLAVRDGWVTYTMSYSAYYSSYSTDTDPPKLQEVADWLKADTKTTLGDLKD
;
A
#
# COMPACT_ATOMS: atom_id res chain seq x y z
N MET A 1 -75.96 -7.34 33.23
CA MET A 1 -74.61 -7.91 33.40
C MET A 1 -73.79 -7.42 32.22
N SER A 2 -72.86 -6.51 32.47
CA SER A 2 -72.10 -5.78 31.45
C SER A 2 -70.80 -6.53 31.14
N THR A 3 -70.57 -6.86 29.87
CA THR A 3 -69.29 -7.34 29.35
C THR A 3 -68.34 -6.15 29.10
N PRO A 4 -67.04 -6.26 29.42
CA PRO A 4 -66.08 -5.19 29.16
C PRO A 4 -65.64 -5.18 27.68
N PRO A 5 -65.19 -4.03 27.14
CA PRO A 5 -64.69 -3.94 25.77
C PRO A 5 -63.28 -4.55 25.62
N GLN A 6 -63.06 -5.26 24.51
CA GLN A 6 -61.75 -5.75 24.07
C GLN A 6 -60.84 -4.59 23.64
N SER A 7 -59.57 -4.65 24.04
CA SER A 7 -58.50 -3.77 23.56
C SER A 7 -58.22 -4.02 22.06
N PRO A 8 -57.89 -2.98 21.27
CA PRO A 8 -57.52 -3.16 19.87
C PRO A 8 -56.18 -3.88 19.73
N GLN A 9 -56.14 -4.88 18.84
CA GLN A 9 -54.93 -5.60 18.45
C GLN A 9 -53.99 -4.65 17.69
N GLN A 10 -52.72 -4.64 18.09
CA GLN A 10 -51.63 -3.96 17.42
C GLN A 10 -51.26 -4.74 16.14
N PRO A 11 -51.07 -4.11 14.98
CA PRO A 11 -50.69 -4.82 13.76
C PRO A 11 -49.33 -5.50 13.92
N GLU A 12 -49.27 -6.78 13.55
CA GLU A 12 -48.04 -7.56 13.45
C GLU A 12 -47.04 -6.86 12.51
N GLN A 13 -45.82 -6.63 13.01
CA GLN A 13 -44.68 -6.21 12.22
C GLN A 13 -44.28 -7.36 11.28
N PRO A 14 -44.14 -7.15 9.96
CA PRO A 14 -43.52 -8.14 9.10
C PRO A 14 -42.03 -8.28 9.45
N SER A 15 -41.64 -9.50 9.79
CA SER A 15 -40.25 -9.94 9.95
C SER A 15 -39.50 -9.93 8.60
N GLU A 16 -38.18 -9.72 8.71
CA GLU A 16 -37.14 -9.94 7.71
C GLU A 16 -37.08 -8.97 6.51
N ALA A 17 -36.31 -7.89 6.72
CA ALA A 17 -35.56 -7.26 5.64
C ALA A 17 -34.40 -8.20 5.22
N PRO A 18 -34.12 -8.39 3.92
CA PRO A 18 -32.90 -9.08 3.48
C PRO A 18 -31.67 -8.34 3.98
N ALA A 19 -30.69 -9.09 4.50
CA ALA A 19 -29.40 -8.54 4.89
C ALA A 19 -28.77 -7.76 3.72
N GLN A 20 -28.39 -6.51 3.97
CA GLN A 20 -27.65 -5.72 3.01
C GLN A 20 -26.31 -6.41 2.71
N PRO A 21 -25.89 -6.53 1.44
CA PRO A 21 -24.55 -6.99 1.13
C PRO A 21 -23.56 -5.99 1.72
N SER A 22 -22.69 -6.49 2.60
CA SER A 22 -21.62 -5.75 3.24
C SER A 22 -20.70 -5.15 2.17
N ALA A 23 -20.70 -3.82 2.09
CA ALA A 23 -19.68 -3.07 1.36
C ALA A 23 -18.29 -3.45 1.90
N TYR A 24 -17.37 -3.77 0.99
CA TYR A 24 -15.98 -4.02 1.33
C TYR A 24 -15.41 -2.82 2.09
N PRO A 25 -14.76 -3.02 3.25
CA PRO A 25 -14.19 -1.92 4.00
C PRO A 25 -12.94 -1.42 3.28
N TYR A 26 -12.99 -0.20 2.76
CA TYR A 26 -11.78 0.60 2.64
C TYR A 26 -11.18 0.74 4.06
N PRO A 27 -9.85 0.57 4.22
CA PRO A 27 -9.21 0.83 5.51
C PRO A 27 -9.27 2.33 5.78
N HIS A 28 -10.25 2.77 6.57
CA HIS A 28 -10.15 4.06 7.24
C HIS A 28 -8.92 4.02 8.17
N PRO A 29 -8.03 5.02 8.14
CA PRO A 29 -7.02 5.16 9.17
C PRO A 29 -7.74 5.47 10.49
N GLN A 30 -7.82 4.47 11.36
CA GLN A 30 -8.29 4.68 12.73
C GLN A 30 -7.27 5.53 13.46
N SER A 31 -7.62 6.79 13.76
CA SER A 31 -6.89 7.60 14.72
C SER A 31 -6.80 6.86 16.06
N PRO A 32 -5.61 6.65 16.65
CA PRO A 32 -5.51 6.03 17.96
C PRO A 32 -6.17 6.92 19.02
N ALA A 33 -7.00 6.30 19.86
CA ALA A 33 -7.53 6.97 21.05
C ALA A 33 -6.38 7.26 22.06
N PRO A 34 -6.39 8.40 22.76
CA PRO A 34 -5.32 8.77 23.68
C PRO A 34 -5.48 8.04 25.01
N GLY A 35 -4.50 7.20 25.38
CA GLY A 35 -4.23 6.85 26.78
C GLY A 35 -3.88 5.39 27.08
N GLY A 36 -2.63 5.16 27.51
CA GLY A 36 -2.29 4.13 28.50
C GLY A 36 -1.59 2.85 27.99
N PRO A 37 -0.62 2.27 28.74
CA PRO A 37 0.30 1.24 28.23
C PRO A 37 -0.04 -0.18 28.74
N LEU A 38 -0.24 -1.15 27.85
CA LEU A 38 -0.21 -2.60 28.12
C LEU A 38 0.15 -3.28 26.79
N GLY A 39 1.07 -4.25 26.66
CA GLY A 39 1.32 -5.41 27.53
C GLY A 39 1.13 -6.65 26.64
N PHE A 40 2.23 -7.31 26.27
CA PHE A 40 2.22 -8.50 25.41
C PHE A 40 1.46 -9.67 26.10
N PRO A 41 0.64 -10.46 25.38
CA PRO A 41 0.02 -11.65 25.95
C PRO A 41 1.04 -12.81 26.13
N PRO A 42 0.92 -13.64 27.18
CA PRO A 42 1.79 -14.79 27.38
C PRO A 42 1.41 -15.97 26.46
N ALA A 43 2.41 -16.65 25.92
CA ALA A 43 2.27 -17.84 25.08
C ALA A 43 1.85 -19.08 25.89
N ALA A 44 0.96 -19.90 25.32
CA ALA A 44 0.53 -21.20 25.85
C ALA A 44 1.52 -22.34 25.51
N PRO A 45 1.58 -23.43 26.31
CA PRO A 45 2.53 -24.53 26.09
C PRO A 45 2.04 -25.57 25.08
N VAL A 46 2.94 -26.03 24.21
CA VAL A 46 2.76 -27.14 23.26
C VAL A 46 3.59 -28.36 23.66
N THR A 47 2.99 -29.56 23.63
CA THR A 47 3.62 -30.87 23.84
C THR A 47 4.17 -31.47 22.53
N PRO A 48 5.22 -32.33 22.56
CA PRO A 48 6.01 -32.68 21.36
C PRO A 48 5.63 -34.02 20.73
N ALA A 49 5.64 -34.10 19.39
CA ALA A 49 5.68 -35.35 18.64
C ALA A 49 6.47 -35.21 17.32
N GLY A 50 7.57 -35.97 17.21
CA GLY A 50 8.01 -36.68 15.99
C GLY A 50 8.59 -35.91 14.78
N PRO A 51 9.77 -36.28 14.24
CA PRO A 51 10.55 -35.49 13.29
C PRO A 51 10.24 -35.81 11.82
N HIS A 52 10.52 -34.88 10.89
CA HIS A 52 11.11 -35.03 9.53
C HIS A 52 10.71 -33.83 8.64
N GLY A 53 11.69 -33.07 8.13
CA GLY A 53 11.45 -32.05 7.10
C GLY A 53 12.39 -30.85 7.21
N VAL A 54 13.46 -30.85 6.42
CA VAL A 54 14.53 -29.84 6.36
C VAL A 54 14.10 -28.61 5.56
N HIS A 55 14.02 -27.46 6.23
CA HIS A 55 14.20 -26.14 5.60
C HIS A 55 15.39 -25.46 6.27
N ALA A 56 16.42 -25.14 5.47
CA ALA A 56 17.58 -24.40 5.91
C ALA A 56 17.22 -22.92 6.08
N GLN A 57 17.41 -22.37 7.29
CA GLN A 57 17.44 -20.93 7.52
C GLN A 57 18.86 -20.40 7.28
N PRO A 58 19.03 -19.16 6.77
CA PRO A 58 20.34 -18.53 6.68
C PRO A 58 20.89 -18.27 8.09
N THR A 59 22.03 -18.85 8.41
CA THR A 59 22.71 -18.64 9.69
C THR A 59 23.33 -17.24 9.74
N LEU A 60 22.85 -16.43 10.67
CA LEU A 60 23.51 -15.20 11.11
C LEU A 60 24.89 -15.57 11.69
N VAL A 61 25.96 -14.93 11.20
CA VAL A 61 27.32 -15.19 11.68
C VAL A 61 27.48 -14.55 13.07
N GLY A 62 27.58 -15.36 14.13
CA GLY A 62 28.01 -14.85 15.46
C GLY A 62 27.37 -15.43 16.73
N GLN A 63 26.61 -16.53 16.70
CA GLN A 63 26.09 -17.15 17.93
C GLN A 63 26.88 -18.39 18.37
N PRO A 64 27.25 -18.53 19.66
CA PRO A 64 27.86 -19.76 20.16
C PRO A 64 26.85 -20.92 20.17
N ALA A 65 27.24 -22.07 19.63
CA ALA A 65 26.43 -23.30 19.62
C ALA A 65 26.23 -23.86 21.05
N GLN A 66 25.00 -24.27 21.37
CA GLN A 66 24.70 -25.07 22.57
C GLN A 66 25.22 -26.52 22.39
N PRO A 67 25.83 -27.14 23.42
CA PRO A 67 26.38 -28.48 23.29
C PRO A 67 25.29 -29.57 23.31
N GLN A 68 25.34 -30.45 22.31
CA GLN A 68 24.55 -31.68 22.18
C GLN A 68 25.18 -32.80 23.06
N PRO A 69 24.40 -33.73 23.66
CA PRO A 69 24.97 -34.80 24.51
C PRO A 69 25.86 -35.76 23.69
N GLY A 70 27.16 -35.79 24.02
CA GLY A 70 28.19 -36.53 23.30
C GLY A 70 28.37 -37.99 23.74
N ASN A 71 28.74 -38.82 22.76
CA ASN A 71 29.05 -40.25 22.82
C ASN A 71 30.28 -40.58 23.73
N PRO A 72 30.20 -41.50 24.70
CA PRO A 72 31.22 -41.70 25.75
C PRO A 72 32.55 -42.36 25.33
N TYR A 73 32.81 -42.58 24.03
CA TYR A 73 34.03 -43.24 23.54
C TYR A 73 34.90 -42.39 22.60
N ALA A 74 34.66 -41.08 22.49
CA ALA A 74 35.56 -40.19 21.75
C ALA A 74 36.77 -39.79 22.61
N GLN A 75 37.96 -40.21 22.18
CA GLN A 75 39.23 -39.77 22.75
C GLN A 75 39.42 -38.26 22.50
N PRO A 76 39.78 -37.45 23.51
CA PRO A 76 40.05 -36.03 23.31
C PRO A 76 41.32 -35.84 22.49
N GLY A 77 41.20 -35.18 21.33
CA GLY A 77 42.34 -34.67 20.58
C GLY A 77 43.09 -33.59 21.39
N PRO A 78 44.37 -33.34 21.08
CA PRO A 78 45.17 -32.37 21.84
C PRO A 78 44.57 -30.97 21.71
N TYR A 79 44.15 -30.40 22.84
CA TYR A 79 43.76 -29.00 22.96
C TYR A 79 44.93 -28.11 22.52
N PRO A 80 44.70 -27.01 21.77
CA PRO A 80 45.70 -25.96 21.69
C PRO A 80 45.88 -25.39 23.09
N VAL A 81 47.07 -25.58 23.65
CA VAL A 81 47.49 -24.90 24.88
C VAL A 81 47.54 -23.41 24.56
N VAL A 82 46.50 -22.69 24.95
CA VAL A 82 46.57 -21.23 25.05
C VAL A 82 47.52 -20.97 26.22
N GLY A 83 48.77 -20.59 25.91
CA GLY A 83 49.74 -20.25 26.93
C GLY A 83 49.18 -19.15 27.85
N PRO A 84 49.62 -19.08 29.12
CA PRO A 84 49.24 -17.97 29.98
C PRO A 84 49.63 -16.65 29.29
N PRO A 85 48.80 -15.59 29.38
CA PRO A 85 49.12 -14.33 28.74
C PRO A 85 50.50 -13.88 29.23
N PRO A 86 51.38 -13.39 28.34
CA PRO A 86 52.66 -12.87 28.77
C PRO A 86 52.41 -11.76 29.78
N THR A 87 52.88 -11.99 31.00
CA THR A 87 52.93 -11.01 32.09
C THR A 87 54.03 -9.99 31.79
N GLY A 88 53.84 -9.25 30.69
CA GLY A 88 54.63 -8.08 30.33
C GLY A 88 54.02 -6.84 30.97
N SER A 89 54.47 -6.50 32.17
CA SER A 89 54.23 -5.22 32.81
C SER A 89 54.84 -4.09 31.97
N GLY A 90 54.03 -3.47 31.11
CA GLY A 90 54.42 -2.28 30.35
C GLY A 90 53.66 -2.01 29.04
N GLY A 91 52.90 -2.97 28.52
CA GLY A 91 52.22 -2.85 27.22
C GLY A 91 50.69 -2.72 27.26
N ALA A 92 50.05 -3.07 28.38
CA ALA A 92 48.59 -3.13 28.49
C ALA A 92 47.91 -1.79 28.19
N GLY A 93 48.48 -0.67 28.67
CA GLY A 93 47.97 0.67 28.37
C GLY A 93 48.02 1.01 26.88
N ARG A 94 49.06 0.57 26.17
CA ARG A 94 49.19 0.77 24.71
C ARG A 94 48.23 -0.10 23.92
N ALA A 95 48.04 -1.36 24.31
CA ALA A 95 47.07 -2.24 23.67
C ALA A 95 45.62 -1.75 23.85
N VAL A 96 45.27 -1.27 25.05
CA VAL A 96 43.96 -0.66 25.34
C VAL A 96 43.77 0.63 24.53
N LEU A 97 44.81 1.47 24.42
CA LEU A 97 44.76 2.67 23.57
C LEU A 97 44.49 2.34 22.11
N TRP A 98 45.15 1.33 21.55
CA TRP A 98 44.91 0.89 20.17
C TRP A 98 43.50 0.33 19.97
N ALA A 99 42.96 -0.40 20.95
CA ALA A 99 41.58 -0.88 20.89
C ALA A 99 40.56 0.27 20.89
N VAL A 100 40.78 1.29 21.74
CA VAL A 100 39.92 2.50 21.77
C VAL A 100 40.00 3.26 20.45
N VAL A 101 41.21 3.46 19.91
CA VAL A 101 41.39 4.12 18.60
C VAL A 101 40.68 3.32 17.49
N GLY A 102 40.83 2.00 17.48
CA GLY A 102 40.14 1.14 16.52
C GLY A 102 38.62 1.23 16.62
N ALA A 103 38.08 1.25 17.84
CA ALA A 103 36.65 1.45 18.08
C ALA A 103 36.17 2.81 17.57
N VAL A 104 36.90 3.90 17.85
CA VAL A 104 36.55 5.26 17.39
C VAL A 104 36.58 5.36 15.87
N VAL A 105 37.61 4.81 15.21
CA VAL A 105 37.72 4.81 13.74
C VAL A 105 36.59 3.98 13.12
N ALA A 106 36.31 2.80 13.67
CA ALA A 106 35.19 1.99 13.20
C ALA A 106 33.85 2.71 13.37
N SER A 107 33.59 3.33 14.52
CA SER A 107 32.38 4.13 14.77
C SER A 107 32.28 5.32 13.83
N ALA A 108 33.39 6.01 13.55
CA ALA A 108 33.41 7.13 12.60
C ALA A 108 33.14 6.65 11.16
N ALA A 109 33.70 5.51 10.76
CA ALA A 109 33.44 4.91 9.45
C ALA A 109 31.98 4.46 9.29
N TRP A 110 31.40 3.85 10.33
CA TRP A 110 29.97 3.51 10.36
C TRP A 110 29.09 4.75 10.30
N ALA A 111 29.39 5.78 11.10
CA ALA A 111 28.66 7.03 11.07
C ALA A 111 28.74 7.69 9.69
N ALA A 112 29.94 7.79 9.10
CA ALA A 112 30.13 8.33 7.76
C ALA A 112 29.35 7.52 6.70
N GLY A 113 29.36 6.18 6.80
CA GLY A 113 28.58 5.31 5.93
C GLY A 113 27.08 5.57 6.03
N VAL A 114 26.54 5.68 7.26
CA VAL A 114 25.12 6.00 7.48
C VAL A 114 24.76 7.39 6.93
N PHE A 115 25.61 8.40 7.13
CA PHE A 115 25.36 9.75 6.62
C PHE A 115 25.43 9.84 5.10
N LEU A 116 26.34 9.10 4.46
CA LEU A 116 26.44 9.08 2.99
C LEU A 116 25.26 8.33 2.35
N ILE A 117 24.75 7.29 3.00
CA ILE A 117 23.54 6.59 2.54
C ILE A 117 22.29 7.46 2.77
N GLY A 118 22.28 8.28 3.82
CA GLY A 118 21.16 9.19 4.15
C GLY A 118 21.17 10.52 3.39
N ALA A 119 22.26 10.88 2.71
CA ALA A 119 22.32 12.04 1.82
C ALA A 119 21.62 11.69 0.50
N GLY A 120 20.29 11.78 0.51
CA GLY A 120 19.45 11.50 -0.66
C GLY A 120 19.81 12.35 -1.87
N ALA A 121 19.52 11.85 -3.06
CA ALA A 121 19.61 12.62 -4.29
C ALA A 121 18.62 13.78 -4.28
N ASP A 122 18.93 14.86 -5.02
CA ASP A 122 17.96 15.92 -5.25
C ASP A 122 16.71 15.33 -5.93
N PRO A 123 15.50 15.67 -5.46
CA PRO A 123 14.27 15.08 -5.98
C PRO A 123 14.04 15.49 -7.44
N ASP A 124 13.88 14.52 -8.34
CA ASP A 124 13.53 14.77 -9.74
C ASP A 124 12.01 14.96 -9.87
N LEU A 125 11.56 16.18 -9.56
CA LEU A 125 10.14 16.53 -9.55
C LEU A 125 9.57 16.83 -10.93
N ARG A 126 10.36 16.71 -12.01
CA ARG A 126 9.91 16.87 -13.42
C ARG A 126 9.12 18.15 -13.74
N GLY A 127 9.25 19.20 -12.91
CA GLY A 127 8.54 20.46 -13.06
C GLY A 127 7.12 20.48 -12.48
N TYR A 128 6.62 19.37 -11.92
CA TYR A 128 5.26 19.33 -11.39
C TYR A 128 5.08 20.29 -10.19
N PRO A 129 3.99 21.08 -10.14
CA PRO A 129 3.69 21.98 -9.05
C PRO A 129 3.20 21.23 -7.81
N ALA A 130 3.02 21.96 -6.71
CA ALA A 130 2.31 21.43 -5.55
C ALA A 130 0.82 21.27 -5.86
N PRO A 131 0.25 20.07 -5.74
CA PRO A 131 -1.15 19.86 -6.04
C PRO A 131 -2.00 20.50 -4.92
N SER A 132 -2.63 21.64 -5.23
CA SER A 132 -3.47 22.37 -4.27
C SER A 132 -4.94 22.00 -4.41
N ASN A 133 -5.43 21.91 -5.65
CA ASN A 133 -6.75 21.39 -5.99
C ASN A 133 -6.64 20.57 -7.28
N LEU A 134 -6.51 19.25 -7.13
CA LEU A 134 -6.32 18.35 -8.27
C LEU A 134 -7.57 18.23 -9.14
N CYS A 135 -8.77 18.50 -8.61
CA CYS A 135 -10.01 18.45 -9.41
C CYS A 135 -10.09 19.53 -10.49
N ASN A 136 -9.38 20.65 -10.32
CA ASN A 136 -9.34 21.71 -11.33
C ASN A 136 -8.34 21.43 -12.45
N SER A 137 -7.35 20.56 -12.21
CA SER A 137 -6.28 20.25 -13.15
C SER A 137 -6.42 18.86 -13.77
N THR A 138 -7.27 18.01 -13.21
CA THR A 138 -7.55 16.68 -13.75
C THR A 138 -8.38 16.81 -15.01
N ASP A 139 -7.83 16.39 -16.14
CA ASP A 139 -8.65 16.11 -17.31
C ASP A 139 -9.44 14.82 -17.09
N TYR A 140 -10.71 14.85 -17.45
CA TYR A 140 -11.59 13.67 -17.52
C TYR A 140 -12.50 13.77 -18.75
N SER A 141 -12.01 14.46 -19.79
CA SER A 141 -12.81 14.81 -20.95
C SER A 141 -13.24 13.58 -21.75
N SER A 142 -12.42 12.53 -21.77
CA SER A 142 -12.74 11.27 -22.45
C SER A 142 -13.95 10.55 -21.85
N PHE A 143 -14.22 10.75 -20.55
CA PHE A 143 -15.41 10.20 -19.88
C PHE A 143 -16.72 10.94 -20.22
N LYS A 144 -16.67 12.14 -20.81
CA LYS A 144 -17.86 13.00 -20.95
C LYS A 144 -18.86 12.55 -22.01
N GLU A 145 -18.45 11.73 -22.96
CA GLU A 145 -19.39 11.14 -23.93
C GLU A 145 -20.35 10.19 -23.21
N GLU A 146 -19.82 9.35 -22.32
CA GLU A 146 -20.58 8.40 -21.52
C GLU A 146 -21.29 9.07 -20.32
N TYR A 147 -20.58 9.99 -19.66
CA TYR A 147 -21.01 10.68 -18.45
C TYR A 147 -21.09 12.20 -18.67
N PRO A 148 -22.08 12.69 -19.44
CA PRO A 148 -22.14 14.10 -19.84
C PRO A 148 -22.51 15.06 -18.70
N GLN A 149 -23.04 14.55 -17.58
CA GLN A 149 -23.38 15.39 -16.44
C GLN A 149 -22.13 15.69 -15.62
N SER A 150 -21.77 16.98 -15.52
CA SER A 150 -20.65 17.40 -14.69
C SER A 150 -20.92 17.16 -13.21
N ASP A 151 -19.89 16.80 -12.46
CA ASP A 151 -19.98 16.76 -11.01
C ASP A 151 -20.10 18.19 -10.46
N GLY A 152 -21.23 18.48 -9.80
CA GLY A 152 -21.47 19.78 -9.18
C GLY A 152 -20.77 19.96 -7.83
N ALA A 153 -20.26 18.88 -7.23
CA ALA A 153 -19.63 18.91 -5.91
C ALA A 153 -18.47 17.89 -5.80
N PRO A 154 -17.44 17.97 -6.67
CA PRO A 154 -16.27 17.14 -6.53
C PRO A 154 -15.56 17.43 -5.20
N THR A 155 -15.01 16.39 -4.60
CA THR A 155 -14.26 16.53 -3.34
C THR A 155 -12.78 16.50 -3.62
N HIS A 156 -12.02 17.31 -2.90
CA HIS A 156 -10.58 17.38 -3.03
C HIS A 156 -9.94 17.57 -1.66
N ASN A 157 -8.67 17.19 -1.59
CA ASN A 157 -7.84 17.32 -0.42
C ASN A 157 -6.40 17.50 -0.88
N SER A 158 -5.63 18.25 -0.10
CA SER A 158 -4.21 18.43 -0.36
C SER A 158 -3.42 18.43 0.95
N LEU A 159 -2.22 17.87 0.87
CA LEU A 159 -1.23 17.83 1.93
C LEU A 159 0.04 18.49 1.41
N LYS A 160 0.66 19.30 2.26
CA LYS A 160 1.94 19.95 2.00
C LYS A 160 2.85 19.72 3.20
N ASP A 161 3.90 18.94 3.01
CA ASP A 161 4.91 18.61 4.01
C ASP A 161 6.31 18.67 3.39
N ASP A 162 7.36 18.92 4.15
CA ASP A 162 8.73 18.99 3.60
C ASP A 162 9.19 17.71 2.88
N ALA A 163 8.60 16.55 3.20
CA ALA A 163 8.92 15.27 2.57
C ALA A 163 8.01 14.93 1.37
N LEU A 164 6.75 15.35 1.40
CA LEU A 164 5.71 14.92 0.46
C LEU A 164 4.70 16.06 0.27
N ASP A 165 4.38 16.36 -0.99
CA ASP A 165 3.14 17.06 -1.30
C ASP A 165 2.18 16.05 -1.93
N GLU A 166 0.92 16.02 -1.51
CA GLU A 166 -0.10 15.10 -2.01
C GLU A 166 -1.35 15.91 -2.37
N GLY A 167 -2.01 15.51 -3.45
CA GLY A 167 -3.31 16.03 -3.83
C GLY A 167 -4.23 14.91 -4.28
N LEU A 168 -5.49 15.01 -3.89
CA LEU A 168 -6.53 14.07 -4.26
C LEU A 168 -7.73 14.80 -4.86
N CYS A 169 -8.39 14.10 -5.77
CA CYS A 169 -9.68 14.48 -6.31
C CYS A 169 -10.59 13.24 -6.38
N ASN A 170 -11.84 13.39 -5.95
CA ASN A 170 -12.88 12.40 -6.20
C ASN A 170 -14.05 13.06 -6.92
N LEU A 171 -14.45 12.45 -8.03
CA LEU A 171 -15.50 12.90 -8.92
C LEU A 171 -16.59 11.84 -9.04
N SER A 172 -17.84 12.29 -9.06
CA SER A 172 -19.00 11.49 -9.46
C SER A 172 -19.23 11.59 -10.96
N LEU A 173 -19.31 10.44 -11.63
CA LEU A 173 -19.64 10.35 -13.06
C LEU A 173 -21.12 9.98 -13.21
N LYS A 174 -21.84 10.75 -14.04
CA LYS A 174 -23.30 10.64 -14.18
C LYS A 174 -23.74 10.66 -15.63
N LYS A 175 -24.59 9.70 -15.99
CA LYS A 175 -25.32 9.66 -17.25
C LYS A 175 -26.48 10.66 -17.23
N THR A 176 -27.03 10.94 -18.40
CA THR A 176 -28.20 11.83 -18.52
C THR A 176 -29.41 11.23 -17.82
N GLY A 177 -30.02 11.97 -16.90
CA GLY A 177 -31.23 11.55 -16.18
C GLY A 177 -30.97 10.76 -14.89
N SER A 178 -29.71 10.42 -14.59
CA SER A 178 -29.34 9.75 -13.34
C SER A 178 -29.45 10.70 -12.14
N SER A 179 -30.13 10.25 -11.08
CA SER A 179 -30.18 10.96 -9.80
C SER A 179 -28.93 10.70 -8.94
N TYR A 180 -28.39 9.48 -9.03
CA TYR A 180 -27.18 9.03 -8.35
C TYR A 180 -26.00 8.95 -9.31
N SER A 181 -24.80 8.77 -8.77
CA SER A 181 -23.59 8.55 -9.58
C SER A 181 -23.62 7.16 -10.18
N ASP A 182 -23.34 7.06 -11.48
CA ASP A 182 -23.27 5.79 -12.22
C ASP A 182 -21.87 5.16 -12.12
N ALA A 183 -20.85 6.01 -11.99
CA ALA A 183 -19.47 5.61 -11.75
C ALA A 183 -18.74 6.68 -10.91
N TYR A 184 -17.52 6.36 -10.50
CA TYR A 184 -16.66 7.25 -9.73
C TYR A 184 -15.26 7.29 -10.32
N LEU A 185 -14.65 8.47 -10.28
CA LEU A 185 -13.24 8.68 -10.62
C LEU A 185 -12.51 9.18 -9.38
N SER A 186 -11.40 8.53 -9.02
CA SER A 186 -10.50 8.97 -7.95
C SER A 186 -9.13 9.20 -8.52
N VAL A 187 -8.56 10.37 -8.24
CA VAL A 187 -7.27 10.80 -8.77
C VAL A 187 -6.38 11.21 -7.63
N GLN A 188 -5.14 10.77 -7.64
CA GLN A 188 -4.13 11.16 -6.66
C GLN A 188 -2.82 11.51 -7.36
N LEU A 189 -2.15 12.55 -6.88
CA LEU A 189 -0.81 12.95 -7.30
C LEU A 189 0.06 13.16 -6.07
N ASP A 190 1.17 12.45 -6.01
CA ASP A 190 2.13 12.51 -4.93
C ASP A 190 3.47 13.00 -5.47
N ARG A 191 3.97 14.09 -4.89
CA ARG A 191 5.26 14.69 -5.22
C ARG A 191 6.25 14.41 -4.09
N HIS A 192 7.07 13.39 -4.27
CA HIS A 192 8.02 12.93 -3.26
C HIS A 192 9.26 13.83 -3.28
N LYS A 193 9.54 14.53 -2.17
CA LYS A 193 10.61 15.55 -2.09
C LYS A 193 11.87 15.08 -1.37
N LYS A 194 11.81 13.94 -0.69
CA LYS A 194 12.93 13.39 0.11
C LYS A 194 13.27 11.93 -0.18
N THR A 195 12.35 11.17 -0.77
CA THR A 195 12.52 9.74 -1.02
C THR A 195 12.15 9.42 -2.46
N ASP A 196 12.97 8.63 -3.13
CA ASP A 196 12.66 8.09 -4.47
C ASP A 196 11.52 7.06 -4.38
N PRO A 197 10.35 7.30 -5.01
CA PRO A 197 9.25 6.37 -4.99
C PRO A 197 9.46 5.15 -5.91
N GLY A 198 10.47 5.16 -6.79
CA GLY A 198 10.64 4.19 -7.87
C GLY A 198 10.58 2.73 -7.43
N PRO A 199 11.46 2.27 -6.52
CA PRO A 199 11.48 0.87 -6.09
C PRO A 199 10.14 0.39 -5.50
N GLU A 200 9.49 1.23 -4.68
CA GLU A 200 8.20 0.89 -4.06
C GLU A 200 7.06 0.92 -5.08
N PHE A 201 7.06 1.90 -5.98
CA PHE A 201 6.08 2.02 -7.06
C PHE A 201 6.12 0.79 -7.97
N THR A 202 7.30 0.40 -8.47
CA THR A 202 7.46 -0.80 -9.29
C THR A 202 7.00 -2.03 -8.53
N ALA A 203 7.43 -2.21 -7.28
CA ALA A 203 7.07 -3.38 -6.49
C ALA A 203 5.56 -3.50 -6.27
N THR A 204 4.89 -2.37 -6.01
CA THR A 204 3.45 -2.30 -5.71
C THR A 204 2.61 -2.56 -6.96
N TRP A 205 2.88 -1.84 -8.05
CA TRP A 205 1.98 -1.82 -9.20
C TRP A 205 2.24 -2.95 -10.18
N LYS A 206 3.51 -3.32 -10.41
CA LYS A 206 3.85 -4.44 -11.30
C LYS A 206 3.33 -5.78 -10.79
N ASN A 207 3.35 -5.96 -9.47
CA ASN A 207 2.99 -7.22 -8.81
C ASN A 207 1.61 -7.13 -8.13
N TYR A 208 0.76 -6.19 -8.54
CA TYR A 208 -0.51 -5.94 -7.86
C TYR A 208 -1.37 -7.22 -7.77
N ALA A 209 -1.44 -7.99 -8.86
CA ALA A 209 -2.16 -9.27 -8.93
C ALA A 209 -1.64 -10.35 -7.94
N ASP A 210 -0.37 -10.29 -7.52
CA ASP A 210 0.19 -11.27 -6.57
C ASP A 210 -0.41 -11.11 -5.16
N SER A 211 -0.84 -9.88 -4.82
CA SER A 211 -1.44 -9.55 -3.53
C SER A 211 -2.95 -9.32 -3.59
N HIS A 212 -3.51 -9.14 -4.79
CA HIS A 212 -4.93 -8.88 -5.04
C HIS A 212 -5.48 -9.85 -6.08
N THR A 213 -6.01 -11.00 -5.62
CA THR A 213 -6.63 -12.00 -6.49
C THR A 213 -7.79 -11.40 -7.28
N GLY A 214 -7.87 -11.71 -8.58
CA GLY A 214 -8.93 -11.26 -9.48
C GLY A 214 -8.55 -10.04 -10.32
N TYR A 215 -7.41 -9.40 -10.02
CA TYR A 215 -6.92 -8.28 -10.79
C TYR A 215 -5.93 -8.71 -11.87
N ASP A 216 -6.03 -8.07 -13.03
CA ASP A 216 -5.05 -8.13 -14.11
C ASP A 216 -4.14 -6.89 -14.05
N VAL A 217 -2.89 -7.04 -14.51
CA VAL A 217 -1.90 -5.96 -14.55
C VAL A 217 -1.25 -5.92 -15.93
N ASP A 218 -1.39 -4.78 -16.61
CA ASP A 218 -0.76 -4.51 -17.89
C ASP A 218 0.26 -3.37 -17.78
N ALA A 219 1.47 -3.57 -18.31
CA ALA A 219 2.43 -2.48 -18.45
C ALA A 219 1.99 -1.51 -19.55
N VAL A 220 1.98 -0.21 -19.25
CA VAL A 220 1.61 0.85 -20.19
C VAL A 220 2.86 1.62 -20.58
N THR A 221 3.04 1.84 -21.88
CA THR A 221 4.17 2.60 -22.43
C THR A 221 3.74 3.97 -22.91
N GLY A 222 4.68 4.93 -22.91
CA GLY A 222 4.44 6.28 -23.46
C GLY A 222 3.73 7.26 -22.51
N ILE A 223 3.62 6.93 -21.23
CA ILE A 223 3.09 7.80 -20.16
C ILE A 223 4.05 7.70 -18.97
N GLY A 224 4.66 8.82 -18.57
CA GLY A 224 5.68 8.85 -17.52
C GLY A 224 6.93 8.03 -17.85
N ASP A 225 7.73 7.76 -16.82
CA ASP A 225 8.89 6.86 -16.87
C ASP A 225 8.46 5.39 -16.74
N GLU A 226 7.36 5.13 -16.03
CA GLU A 226 6.83 3.79 -15.76
C GLU A 226 5.32 3.87 -15.49
N ALA A 227 4.53 2.97 -16.06
CA ALA A 227 3.09 2.93 -15.83
C ALA A 227 2.51 1.52 -15.88
N TYR A 228 1.47 1.29 -15.08
CA TYR A 228 0.73 0.03 -15.00
C TYR A 228 -0.76 0.30 -14.95
N LEU A 229 -1.52 -0.43 -15.77
CA LEU A 229 -2.97 -0.50 -15.71
C LEU A 229 -3.34 -1.73 -14.89
N VAL A 230 -4.03 -1.51 -13.78
CA VAL A 230 -4.59 -2.55 -12.92
C VAL A 230 -6.09 -2.59 -13.15
N SER A 231 -6.67 -3.76 -13.38
CA SER A 231 -8.11 -3.87 -13.67
C SER A 231 -8.76 -5.11 -13.10
N ASP A 232 -10.06 -5.01 -12.81
CA ASP A 232 -10.92 -6.13 -12.44
C ASP A 232 -12.30 -5.91 -13.09
N ASP A 233 -12.80 -6.91 -13.80
CA ASP A 233 -14.10 -6.90 -14.46
C ASP A 233 -14.88 -8.16 -14.08
N THR A 234 -15.85 -7.99 -13.19
CA THR A 234 -16.72 -9.07 -12.72
C THR A 234 -18.06 -9.12 -13.45
N THR A 235 -18.21 -8.35 -14.53
CA THR A 235 -19.47 -8.27 -15.30
C THR A 235 -19.62 -9.37 -16.33
N SER A 236 -18.52 -10.07 -16.68
CA SER A 236 -18.53 -11.09 -17.72
C SER A 236 -19.60 -12.17 -17.47
N GLY A 237 -20.53 -12.32 -18.43
CA GLY A 237 -21.60 -13.34 -18.37
C GLY A 237 -22.72 -13.06 -17.35
N SER A 238 -22.78 -11.84 -16.79
CA SER A 238 -23.74 -11.45 -15.76
C SER A 238 -24.33 -10.06 -16.06
N SER A 239 -25.54 -9.78 -15.55
CA SER A 239 -26.14 -8.43 -15.56
C SER A 239 -25.83 -7.62 -14.30
N SER A 240 -24.99 -8.17 -13.41
CA SER A 240 -24.52 -7.53 -12.19
C SER A 240 -23.03 -7.78 -11.99
N GLY A 241 -22.34 -6.87 -11.33
CA GLY A 241 -20.91 -6.97 -11.06
C GLY A 241 -20.31 -5.60 -10.82
N SER A 242 -19.01 -5.49 -11.03
CA SER A 242 -18.26 -4.26 -10.95
C SER A 242 -17.23 -4.19 -12.07
N LEU A 243 -16.97 -2.98 -12.53
CA LEU A 243 -15.85 -2.68 -13.40
C LEU A 243 -14.93 -1.72 -12.66
N TYR A 244 -13.67 -2.11 -12.52
CA TYR A 244 -12.63 -1.33 -11.89
C TYR A 244 -11.40 -1.26 -12.79
N ALA A 245 -10.81 -0.09 -12.90
CA ALA A 245 -9.54 0.11 -13.59
C ALA A 245 -8.77 1.27 -12.98
N THR A 246 -7.48 1.09 -12.74
CA THR A 246 -6.57 2.11 -12.22
C THR A 246 -5.33 2.19 -13.07
N LEU A 247 -5.07 3.36 -13.62
CA LEU A 247 -3.79 3.66 -14.27
C LEU A 247 -2.88 4.33 -13.24
N ALA A 248 -1.82 3.63 -12.85
CA ALA A 248 -0.75 4.15 -12.02
C ALA A 248 0.44 4.56 -12.91
N VAL A 249 0.97 5.75 -12.68
CA VAL A 249 2.09 6.33 -13.42
C VAL A 249 3.13 6.86 -12.45
N ARG A 250 4.40 6.65 -12.77
CA ARG A 250 5.54 7.33 -12.15
C ARG A 250 6.31 8.10 -13.20
N ASP A 251 6.69 9.32 -12.85
CA ASP A 251 7.51 10.20 -13.69
C ASP A 251 8.48 10.97 -12.80
N GLY A 252 9.75 10.58 -12.83
CA GLY A 252 10.73 10.97 -11.82
C GLY A 252 10.29 10.53 -10.41
N TRP A 253 10.27 11.51 -9.50
CA TRP A 253 9.84 11.36 -8.10
C TRP A 253 8.38 11.79 -7.89
N VAL A 254 7.59 11.79 -8.97
CA VAL A 254 6.14 12.03 -8.92
C VAL A 254 5.41 10.74 -9.24
N THR A 255 4.41 10.41 -8.43
CA THR A 255 3.47 9.32 -8.74
C THR A 255 2.07 9.88 -8.94
N TYR A 256 1.32 9.24 -9.82
CA TYR A 256 -0.03 9.64 -10.18
C TYR A 256 -0.89 8.40 -10.37
N THR A 257 -2.10 8.43 -9.84
CA THR A 257 -3.10 7.39 -10.09
C THR A 257 -4.40 8.02 -10.56
N MET A 258 -5.06 7.38 -11.52
CA MET A 258 -6.43 7.67 -11.90
C MET A 258 -7.20 6.36 -11.89
N SER A 259 -8.19 6.27 -11.01
CA SER A 259 -8.96 5.07 -10.70
C SER A 259 -10.42 5.27 -11.07
N TYR A 260 -10.95 4.40 -11.91
CA TYR A 260 -12.36 4.31 -12.26
C TYR A 260 -13.01 3.14 -11.51
N SER A 261 -14.24 3.35 -11.04
CA SER A 261 -15.06 2.27 -10.50
C SER A 261 -16.54 2.45 -10.85
N ALA A 262 -17.21 1.36 -11.20
CA ALA A 262 -18.64 1.28 -11.39
C ALA A 262 -19.20 -0.01 -10.81
N TYR A 263 -20.44 0.05 -10.31
CA TYR A 263 -21.17 -1.08 -9.77
C TYR A 263 -22.47 -1.27 -10.52
N TYR A 264 -22.64 -2.46 -11.11
CA TYR A 264 -23.82 -2.79 -11.89
C TYR A 264 -24.70 -3.76 -11.12
N SER A 265 -26.00 -3.50 -11.17
CA SER A 265 -27.00 -4.39 -10.60
C SER A 265 -27.97 -4.84 -11.67
N SER A 266 -28.58 -6.00 -11.47
CA SER A 266 -29.64 -6.51 -12.35
C SER A 266 -30.90 -5.63 -12.36
N TYR A 267 -31.01 -4.70 -11.41
CA TYR A 267 -32.07 -3.69 -11.34
C TYR A 267 -31.71 -2.39 -12.06
N SER A 268 -30.48 -2.27 -12.57
CA SER A 268 -30.04 -1.10 -13.31
C SER A 268 -30.86 -0.94 -14.58
N THR A 269 -31.28 0.28 -14.85
CA THR A 269 -31.89 0.66 -16.14
C THR A 269 -30.83 0.90 -17.20
N ASP A 270 -29.56 0.95 -16.81
CA ASP A 270 -28.44 1.03 -17.74
C ASP A 270 -28.21 -0.32 -18.42
N THR A 271 -28.30 -0.34 -19.73
CA THR A 271 -28.23 -1.57 -20.55
C THR A 271 -27.00 -1.61 -21.45
N ASP A 272 -26.20 -0.54 -21.44
CA ASP A 272 -24.99 -0.41 -22.23
C ASP A 272 -23.88 0.22 -21.37
N PRO A 273 -23.37 -0.52 -20.36
CA PRO A 273 -22.26 -0.05 -19.56
C PRO A 273 -20.97 -0.05 -20.38
N PRO A 274 -20.02 0.86 -20.08
CA PRO A 274 -18.73 0.88 -20.76
C PRO A 274 -17.95 -0.41 -20.49
N LYS A 275 -17.18 -0.84 -21.49
CA LYS A 275 -16.30 -2.00 -21.40
C LYS A 275 -14.96 -1.61 -20.79
N LEU A 276 -14.26 -2.60 -20.21
CA LEU A 276 -12.93 -2.39 -19.64
C LEU A 276 -11.96 -1.70 -20.61
N GLN A 277 -11.96 -2.11 -21.88
CA GLN A 277 -11.07 -1.51 -22.89
C GLN A 277 -11.37 -0.02 -23.12
N GLU A 278 -12.64 0.38 -23.13
CA GLU A 278 -13.03 1.79 -23.32
C GLU A 278 -12.57 2.63 -22.11
N VAL A 279 -12.83 2.14 -20.90
CA VAL A 279 -12.34 2.78 -19.67
C VAL A 279 -10.83 2.88 -19.65
N ALA A 280 -10.11 1.82 -20.02
CA ALA A 280 -8.65 1.82 -20.08
C ALA A 280 -8.10 2.88 -21.05
N ASP A 281 -8.76 3.08 -22.18
CA ASP A 281 -8.35 4.07 -23.16
C ASP A 281 -8.65 5.50 -22.70
N TRP A 282 -9.79 5.73 -22.02
CA TRP A 282 -10.09 7.01 -21.37
C TRP A 282 -9.07 7.34 -20.28
N LEU A 283 -8.77 6.40 -19.39
CA LEU A 283 -7.76 6.58 -18.33
C LEU A 283 -6.40 6.97 -18.92
N LYS A 284 -5.95 6.30 -19.98
CA LYS A 284 -4.67 6.62 -20.65
C LYS A 284 -4.68 8.01 -21.29
N ALA A 285 -5.75 8.35 -22.00
CA ALA A 285 -5.88 9.64 -22.68
C ALA A 285 -5.86 10.79 -21.66
N ASP A 286 -6.74 10.72 -20.67
CA ASP A 286 -6.96 11.78 -19.70
C ASP A 286 -5.77 11.91 -18.73
N THR A 287 -5.14 10.80 -18.35
CA THR A 287 -3.88 10.83 -17.57
C THR A 287 -2.75 11.49 -18.35
N LYS A 288 -2.60 11.17 -19.63
CA LYS A 288 -1.54 11.76 -20.47
C LYS A 288 -1.73 13.27 -20.63
N THR A 289 -2.97 13.72 -20.85
CA THR A 289 -3.32 15.14 -20.92
C THR A 289 -3.04 15.82 -19.58
N THR A 290 -3.58 15.29 -18.48
CA THR A 290 -3.40 15.83 -17.13
C THR A 290 -1.94 16.01 -16.75
N LEU A 291 -1.11 14.98 -16.97
CA LEU A 291 0.31 15.04 -16.63
C LEU A 291 1.10 15.98 -17.55
N GLY A 292 0.64 16.18 -18.80
CA GLY A 292 1.19 17.21 -19.69
C GLY A 292 0.89 18.61 -19.17
N ASP A 293 -0.39 18.90 -18.95
CA ASP A 293 -0.88 20.21 -18.52
C ASP A 293 -0.32 20.64 -17.16
N LEU A 294 -0.04 19.69 -16.26
CA LEU A 294 0.55 19.99 -14.95
C LEU A 294 2.02 20.42 -15.03
N LYS A 295 2.74 20.15 -16.12
CA LYS A 295 4.16 20.55 -16.25
C LYS A 295 4.36 21.92 -16.87
N ASP A 296 3.35 22.42 -17.58
CA ASP A 296 3.39 23.66 -18.35
C ASP A 296 3.02 24.91 -17.52
#